data_AF-A0A7W1K3Z1-F1
#
_entry.id   AF-A0A7W1K3Z1-F1
#
_cell.length_a   1.000
_cell.length_b   1.000
_cell.length_c   1.000
_cell.angle_alpha   90.00
_cell.angle_beta   90.00
_cell.angle_gamma   90.00
#
_symmetry.space_group_name_H-M   'P 1'
#
loop_
_entity.id
_entity.type
_entity.pdbx_description
1 polymer ?
#
loop_
_entity_poly.entity_id
_entity_poly.type
_entity_poly.pdbx_seq_one_letter_code
_entity_poly.pdbx_strand_id
1 'polypeptide(L)'
;MAGRSYGPIGRVAVLGTGLMGTSVAMAAARAGATVSGWDADPSTTARAAGLGGFTPSTSLEEAVRGADLVVVCTPIPTIAPVV
;
A
#
# COMPACT_ATOMS: atom_id res chain seq x y z
N MET A 1 -28.42 -13.16 -1.56
CA MET A 1 -27.12 -12.89 -0.93
C MET A 1 -27.01 -11.38 -0.74
N ALA A 2 -27.29 -10.83 0.44
CA ALA A 2 -27.10 -9.40 0.68
C ALA A 2 -25.60 -9.11 0.73
N GLY A 3 -25.11 -8.26 -0.18
CA GLY A 3 -23.70 -7.88 -0.25
C GLY A 3 -23.28 -7.15 1.02
N ARG A 4 -22.12 -7.50 1.57
CA ARG A 4 -21.54 -6.85 2.74
C ARG A 4 -21.14 -5.43 2.33
N SER A 5 -21.73 -4.41 2.95
CA SER A 5 -21.31 -3.02 2.76
C SER A 5 -20.08 -2.76 3.63
N TYR A 6 -18.96 -2.39 3.00
CA TYR A 6 -17.81 -1.86 3.72
C TYR A 6 -17.96 -0.34 3.86
N GLY A 7 -17.44 0.21 4.96
CA GLY A 7 -17.36 1.66 5.14
C GLY A 7 -16.46 2.32 4.08
N PRO A 8 -16.42 3.65 4.00
CA PRO A 8 -15.54 4.35 3.07
C PRO A 8 -14.07 4.01 3.36
N ILE A 9 -13.29 3.77 2.30
CA ILE A 9 -11.85 3.50 2.38
C ILE A 9 -11.12 4.85 2.33
N GLY A 10 -10.55 5.29 3.45
CA GLY A 10 -9.82 6.55 3.55
C GLY A 10 -8.31 6.37 3.72
N ARG A 11 -7.88 5.23 4.29
CA ARG A 11 -6.46 4.90 4.55
C ARG A 11 -6.10 3.60 3.87
N VAL A 12 -5.15 3.65 2.95
CA VAL A 12 -4.68 2.49 2.18
C VAL A 12 -3.21 2.23 2.48
N ALA A 13 -2.86 0.99 2.79
CA ALA A 13 -1.47 0.55 2.86
C ALA A 13 -1.11 -0.28 1.62
N VAL A 14 0.05 -0.02 1.02
CA VAL A 14 0.58 -0.78 -0.11
C VAL A 14 1.86 -1.50 0.32
N LEU A 15 1.85 -2.83 0.24
CA LEU A 15 3.02 -3.67 0.54
C LEU A 15 3.65 -4.15 -0.77
N GLY A 16 4.87 -3.73 -1.06
CA GLY A 16 5.51 -3.83 -2.36
C GLY A 16 5.28 -2.56 -3.18
N THR A 17 6.29 -1.68 -3.28
CA THR A 17 6.19 -0.37 -3.95
C THR A 17 6.88 -0.38 -5.31
N GLY A 18 6.93 -1.53 -5.98
CA GLY A 18 7.31 -1.64 -7.39
C GLY A 18 6.27 -1.01 -8.33
N LEU A 19 6.25 -1.45 -9.59
CA LEU A 19 5.36 -0.90 -10.62
C LEU A 19 3.87 -0.97 -10.24
N MET A 20 3.39 -2.16 -9.85
CA MET A 20 1.99 -2.38 -9.51
C MET A 20 1.58 -1.62 -8.25
N GLY A 21 2.35 -1.73 -7.17
CA GLY A 21 2.05 -1.04 -5.92
C GLY A 21 2.05 0.47 -6.07
N THR A 22 3.02 1.03 -6.81
CA THR A 22 3.04 2.47 -7.09
C THR A 22 1.84 2.90 -7.92
N SER A 23 1.41 2.09 -8.90
CA SER A 23 0.19 2.37 -9.67
C SER A 23 -1.06 2.40 -8.81
N VAL A 24 -1.21 1.42 -7.91
CA VAL A 24 -2.31 1.37 -6.92
C VAL A 24 -2.26 2.57 -5.99
N ALA A 25 -1.08 2.90 -5.45
CA ALA A 25 -0.90 4.05 -4.57
C ALA A 25 -1.32 5.36 -5.23
N MET A 26 -0.88 5.61 -6.47
CA MET A 26 -1.29 6.80 -7.23
C MET A 26 -2.80 6.84 -7.46
N ALA A 27 -3.42 5.70 -7.80
CA ALA A 27 -4.86 5.64 -8.02
C ALA A 27 -5.65 5.91 -6.74
N ALA A 28 -5.24 5.32 -5.61
CA ALA A 28 -5.85 5.53 -4.31
C ALA A 28 -5.72 6.99 -3.85
N ALA A 29 -4.53 7.58 -4.02
CA ALA A 29 -4.29 8.98 -3.70
C ALA A 29 -5.17 9.93 -4.54
N ARG A 30 -5.30 9.67 -5.85
CA ARG A 30 -6.21 10.42 -6.74
C ARG A 30 -7.68 10.27 -6.37
N ALA A 31 -8.06 9.14 -5.77
CA ALA A 31 -9.39 8.92 -5.23
C ALA A 31 -9.61 9.57 -3.84
N GLY A 32 -8.60 10.25 -3.29
CA GLY A 32 -8.67 10.98 -2.03
C GLY A 32 -8.26 10.19 -0.79
N ALA A 33 -7.72 8.97 -0.95
CA ALA A 33 -7.20 8.21 0.18
C ALA A 33 -5.82 8.71 0.60
N THR A 34 -5.52 8.66 1.90
CA THR A 34 -4.15 8.74 2.41
C THR A 34 -3.48 7.39 2.25
N VAL A 35 -2.28 7.36 1.66
CA VAL A 35 -1.60 6.11 1.31
C VAL A 35 -0.26 6.00 2.05
N SER A 36 -0.02 4.87 2.70
CA SER A 36 1.29 4.43 3.21
C SER A 36 1.86 3.34 2.29
N GLY A 37 3.18 3.32 2.11
CA GLY A 37 3.84 2.34 1.26
C GLY A 37 5.09 1.77 1.91
N TRP A 38 5.27 0.46 1.80
CA TRP A 38 6.45 -0.24 2.30
C TRP A 38 6.87 -1.31 1.30
N ASP A 39 8.17 -1.52 1.20
CA ASP A 39 8.78 -2.61 0.43
C ASP A 39 9.91 -3.22 1.28
N ALA A 40 10.20 -4.50 1.06
CA ALA A 40 11.29 -5.19 1.71
C ALA A 40 12.65 -4.55 1.36
N ASP A 41 12.76 -3.94 0.18
CA ASP A 41 13.87 -3.08 -0.19
C ASP A 41 13.53 -1.59 0.05
N PRO A 42 14.14 -0.94 1.08
CA PRO A 42 13.89 0.46 1.38
C PRO A 42 14.24 1.41 0.24
N SER A 43 15.20 1.04 -0.64
CA SER A 43 15.59 1.87 -1.77
C SER A 43 14.48 1.95 -2.83
N THR A 44 13.73 0.86 -2.99
CA THR A 44 12.55 0.79 -3.88
C THR A 44 11.44 1.72 -3.36
N THR A 45 11.17 1.69 -2.05
CA THR A 45 10.19 2.58 -1.40
C THR A 45 10.59 4.04 -1.53
N ALA A 46 11.85 4.38 -1.23
CA ALA A 46 12.35 5.75 -1.32
C ALA A 46 12.25 6.33 -2.74
N ARG A 47 12.60 5.52 -3.76
CA ARG A 47 12.48 5.92 -5.16
C ARG A 47 11.02 6.11 -5.58
N ALA A 48 10.14 5.21 -5.17
CA ALA A 48 8.72 5.24 -5.55
C ALA A 48 7.95 6.37 -4.86
N ALA A 49 8.29 6.71 -3.61
CA ALA A 49 7.62 7.76 -2.84
C ALA A 49 7.66 9.14 -3.53
N GLY A 50 8.76 9.45 -4.23
CA GLY A 50 8.89 10.71 -4.98
C GLY A 50 7.92 10.87 -6.16
N LEU A 51 7.28 9.78 -6.61
CA LEU A 51 6.40 9.74 -7.78
C LEU A 51 5.00 9.16 -7.47
N GLY A 52 4.87 8.41 -6.37
CA GLY A 52 3.80 7.43 -6.17
C GLY A 52 2.58 7.90 -5.41
N GLY A 53 2.58 9.12 -4.86
CA GLY A 53 1.44 9.65 -4.11
C GLY A 53 1.19 8.95 -2.77
N PHE A 54 2.23 8.39 -2.15
CA PHE A 54 2.16 7.75 -0.83
C PHE A 54 3.29 8.21 0.08
N THR A 55 3.11 8.03 1.38
CA THR A 55 4.15 8.24 2.39
C THR A 55 4.95 6.95 2.61
N PRO A 56 6.29 6.96 2.47
CA PRO A 56 7.11 5.78 2.72
C PRO A 56 7.08 5.42 4.21
N SER A 57 6.96 4.12 4.51
CA SER A 57 7.05 3.57 5.86
C SER A 57 8.34 2.78 6.02
N THR A 58 8.88 2.79 7.23
CA THR A 58 10.14 2.12 7.59
C THR A 58 9.96 0.66 7.99
N SER A 59 8.74 0.27 8.35
CA SER A 59 8.37 -1.12 8.65
C SER A 59 6.98 -1.48 8.12
N LEU A 60 6.71 -2.78 8.04
CA LEU A 60 5.41 -3.30 7.64
C LEU A 60 4.32 -2.90 8.64
N GLU A 61 4.62 -2.98 9.93
CA GLU A 61 3.71 -2.61 11.02
C GLU A 61 3.35 -1.12 10.99
N GLU A 62 4.31 -0.27 10.61
CA GLU A 62 4.04 1.14 10.39
C GLU A 62 3.12 1.35 9.19
N ALA A 63 3.40 0.67 8.07
CA ALA A 63 2.62 0.81 6.85
C ALA A 63 1.14 0.44 7.05
N VAL A 64 0.85 -0.66 7.74
CA VAL A 64 -0.53 -1.15 7.90
C VAL A 64 -1.28 -0.49 9.06
N ARG A 65 -0.62 0.34 9.87
CA ARG A 65 -1.21 0.90 11.10
C ARG A 65 -2.43 1.75 10.81
N GLY A 66 -3.61 1.22 11.16
CA GLY A 66 -4.87 1.92 10.97
C GLY A 66 -5.32 2.00 9.50
N ALA A 67 -4.75 1.18 8.61
CA ALA A 67 -5.25 1.07 7.24
C ALA A 67 -6.65 0.45 7.23
N ASP A 68 -7.54 1.01 6.41
CA ASP A 68 -8.87 0.45 6.16
C ASP A 68 -8.79 -0.65 5.08
N LEU A 69 -7.75 -0.59 4.23
CA LEU A 69 -7.41 -1.56 3.19
C LEU A 69 -5.89 -1.74 3.09
N VAL A 70 -5.42 -2.99 3.02
CA VAL A 70 -4.04 -3.33 2.69
C VAL A 70 -4.01 -4.00 1.32
N VAL A 71 -3.17 -3.50 0.41
CA VAL A 71 -2.97 -4.08 -0.92
C VAL A 71 -1.57 -4.67 -0.99
N VAL A 72 -1.51 -5.99 -1.13
CA VAL A 72 -0.24 -6.73 -1.27
C VAL A 72 0.14 -6.83 -2.74
N CYS A 73 1.22 -6.16 -3.08
CA CYS A 73 1.79 -6.01 -4.42
C CYS A 73 3.23 -6.57 -4.51
N THR A 74 3.56 -7.56 -3.68
CA THR A 74 4.84 -8.28 -3.74
C THR A 74 4.76 -9.46 -4.72
N PRO A 75 5.90 -9.97 -5.23
CA PRO A 75 5.93 -11.23 -5.97
C PRO A 75 5.27 -12.39 -5.20
N ILE A 76 4.62 -13.32 -5.90
CA ILE A 76 3.87 -14.43 -5.29
C ILE A 76 4.69 -15.20 -4.23
N PRO A 77 5.97 -15.58 -4.48
CA PRO A 77 6.76 -16.32 -3.49
C PRO A 77 7.03 -15.54 -2.19
N THR A 78 6.87 -14.22 -2.20
CA THR A 78 7.17 -13.33 -1.08
C THR A 78 5.92 -12.79 -0.39
N ILE A 79 4.74 -13.34 -0.68
CA ILE A 79 3.49 -12.90 -0.03
C ILE A 79 3.41 -13.35 1.42
N ALA A 80 3.75 -14.61 1.72
CA ALA A 80 3.55 -15.17 3.07
C ALA A 80 4.30 -14.40 4.19
N PRO A 81 5.53 -13.89 3.99
CA PRO A 81 6.22 -13.08 5.00
C PRO A 81 5.64 -11.67 5.22
N VAL A 82 4.70 -11.21 4.39
CA VAL A 82 4.17 -9.83 4.44
C VAL A 82 2.67 -9.75 4.76
N VAL A 83 2.05 -10.87 5.16
CA VAL A 83 0.62 -10.97 5.52
C VAL A 83 0.40 -11.63 6.86
#